data_AF-A0A7Y2WWW4-F1
#
_entry.id   AF-A0A7Y2WWW4-F1
#
_cell.length_a   1.000
_cell.length_b   1.000
_cell.length_c   1.000
_cell.angle_alpha   90.00
_cell.angle_beta   90.00
_cell.angle_gamma   90.00
#
_symmetry.space_group_name_H-M   'P 1'
#
loop_
_entity.id
_entity.type
_entity.pdbx_description
1 polymer ?
#
loop_
_entity_poly.entity_id
_entity_poly.type
_entity_poly.pdbx_seq_one_letter_code
_entity_poly.pdbx_strand_id
1 'polypeptide(L)'
;MTTSHPWPKFCRYCGAALPPGEPRFCIECGGDVAPHDAPAPAVPAAEPPPPPSRAARAGRTPKGRPAPTVRLGNAGVEQSVIGGTVQLPTSGAIPPGLWVLDEPPGPDAVMAIYAPLRAVVGGWSGLVGKGWQSDGSQDQPDGRAIFRFSAAIEWFPAPGCGEGLRLRARIGAESRAKEGRERRGFRYLAHHDAPMSLLEAVWVGPDGEVRPDMPLPQVQIMAPPRVPRFSDYDERVADMPEAEAELWARGGQTTGLHQLFGAYPPTQEHTPAGRGVVLTPVGRFENQLRGLIPQGIINFGSGERFRVRLERPYTCDLAAWKRQIRQIRAEARDLGMAMEAEPAAEWWLDRNGYDGLILTKTQSRYQASRAVIVFRRSQIVHVVGG
;
A
#
# COMPACT_ATOMS: atom_id res chain seq x y z
N MET A 1 -3.91 -10.96 34.96
CA MET A 1 -5.20 -11.33 34.32
C MET A 1 -5.28 -10.55 33.03
N THR A 2 -5.03 -11.20 31.90
CA THR A 2 -5.05 -10.58 30.57
C THR A 2 -6.48 -10.55 30.06
N THR A 3 -7.08 -9.35 30.02
CA THR A 3 -8.34 -9.12 29.32
C THR A 3 -8.06 -9.19 27.82
N SER A 4 -8.16 -10.39 27.24
CA SER A 4 -8.17 -10.55 25.78
C SER A 4 -9.46 -9.91 25.25
N HIS A 5 -9.38 -8.68 24.76
CA HIS A 5 -10.51 -8.08 24.07
C HIS A 5 -10.82 -8.95 22.83
N PRO A 6 -12.06 -9.44 22.67
CA PRO A 6 -12.41 -10.27 21.53
C PRO A 6 -12.24 -9.44 20.26
N TRP A 7 -11.34 -9.89 19.38
CA TRP A 7 -11.22 -9.34 18.03
C TRP A 7 -12.56 -9.48 17.31
N PRO A 8 -13.03 -8.44 16.59
CA PRO A 8 -14.32 -8.50 15.93
C PRO A 8 -14.31 -9.60 14.87
N LYS A 9 -15.39 -10.38 14.83
CA LYS A 9 -15.57 -11.44 13.82
C LYS A 9 -15.93 -10.88 12.43
N PHE A 10 -16.40 -9.64 12.39
CA PHE A 10 -16.85 -8.97 11.18
C PHE A 10 -16.29 -7.55 11.11
N CYS A 11 -15.98 -7.09 9.90
CA CYS A 11 -15.51 -5.75 9.67
C CYS A 11 -16.60 -4.72 10.00
N ARG A 12 -16.29 -3.75 10.85
CA ARG A 12 -17.23 -2.67 11.23
C ARG A 12 -17.66 -1.76 10.07
N TYR A 13 -16.88 -1.72 8.99
CA TYR A 13 -17.14 -0.84 7.85
C TYR A 13 -17.93 -1.50 6.72
N CYS A 14 -17.71 -2.79 6.47
CA CYS A 14 -18.35 -3.48 5.35
C CYS A 14 -19.12 -4.75 5.76
N GLY A 15 -19.07 -5.16 7.01
CA GLY A 15 -19.73 -6.37 7.52
C GLY A 15 -19.08 -7.70 7.12
N ALA A 16 -18.00 -7.69 6.31
CA ALA A 16 -17.33 -8.92 5.88
C ALA A 16 -16.73 -9.70 7.06
N ALA A 17 -16.78 -11.02 7.00
CA ALA A 17 -16.13 -11.88 7.98
C ALA A 17 -14.61 -11.63 7.96
N LEU A 18 -14.04 -11.44 9.14
CA LEU A 18 -12.61 -11.23 9.30
C LEU A 18 -11.91 -12.59 9.47
N PRO A 19 -10.71 -12.78 8.89
CA PRO A 19 -10.00 -14.05 9.03
C PRO A 19 -9.66 -14.31 10.51
N PRO A 20 -9.58 -15.58 10.93
CA PRO A 20 -9.30 -15.93 12.32
C PRO A 20 -7.93 -15.38 12.76
N GLY A 21 -7.84 -14.96 14.04
CA GLY A 21 -6.62 -14.39 14.64
C GLY A 21 -6.77 -12.90 14.95
N GLU A 22 -5.72 -12.13 14.69
CA GLU A 22 -5.66 -10.67 14.88
C GLU A 22 -5.57 -9.94 13.53
N PRO A 23 -6.61 -10.03 12.67
CA PRO A 23 -6.62 -9.31 11.41
C PRO A 23 -6.55 -7.81 11.68
N ARG A 24 -5.68 -7.11 10.95
CA ARG A 24 -5.42 -5.67 11.17
C ARG A 24 -6.17 -4.77 10.21
N PHE A 25 -6.57 -5.33 9.07
CA PHE A 25 -7.46 -4.70 8.11
C PHE A 25 -8.41 -5.75 7.54
N CYS A 26 -9.58 -5.29 7.09
CA CYS A 26 -10.50 -6.10 6.33
C CYS A 26 -9.98 -6.26 4.91
N ILE A 27 -9.73 -7.50 4.50
CA ILE A 27 -9.28 -7.80 3.13
C ILE A 27 -10.28 -7.32 2.07
N GLU A 28 -11.57 -7.25 2.41
CA GLU A 28 -12.65 -6.87 1.47
C GLU A 28 -12.83 -5.37 1.29
N CYS A 29 -12.45 -4.53 2.26
CA CYS A 29 -12.67 -3.08 2.17
C CYS A 29 -11.49 -2.21 2.59
N GLY A 30 -10.39 -2.84 3.04
CA GLY A 30 -9.22 -2.16 3.60
C GLY A 30 -9.49 -1.48 4.93
N GLY A 31 -10.70 -1.66 5.50
CA GLY A 31 -11.15 -1.16 6.80
C GLY A 31 -10.21 -1.57 7.92
N ASP A 32 -9.71 -0.65 8.73
CA ASP A 32 -8.93 -1.03 9.91
C ASP A 32 -9.77 -1.91 10.84
N VAL A 33 -9.13 -2.94 11.38
CA VAL A 33 -9.75 -3.81 12.35
C VAL A 33 -9.12 -3.45 13.69
N ALA A 34 -9.91 -2.81 14.53
CA ALA A 34 -9.55 -2.54 15.91
C ALA A 34 -10.42 -3.40 16.83
N PRO A 35 -9.93 -3.79 18.02
CA PRO A 35 -10.77 -4.38 19.06
C PRO A 35 -11.98 -3.48 19.33
N HIS A 36 -13.12 -4.08 19.71
CA HIS A 36 -14.41 -3.40 19.85
C HIS A 36 -14.38 -2.11 20.70
N ASP A 37 -13.40 -1.96 21.60
CA ASP A 37 -13.29 -0.87 22.56
C ASP A 37 -12.22 0.19 22.21
N ALA A 38 -11.54 0.07 21.07
CA ALA A 38 -10.56 1.07 20.65
C ALA A 38 -11.28 2.32 20.10
N PRO A 39 -11.08 3.52 20.69
CA PRO A 39 -11.65 4.75 20.16
C PRO A 39 -11.17 4.96 18.73
N ALA A 40 -12.09 5.36 17.84
CA ALA A 40 -11.72 5.72 16.48
C ALA A 40 -10.62 6.80 16.54
N PRO A 41 -9.51 6.68 15.78
CA PRO A 41 -8.51 7.72 15.75
C PRO A 41 -9.19 9.03 15.38
N ALA A 42 -8.99 10.07 16.20
CA ALA A 42 -9.50 11.40 15.92
C ALA A 42 -8.83 11.90 14.64
N VAL A 43 -9.52 11.74 13.51
CA VAL A 43 -9.15 12.35 12.24
C VAL A 43 -9.30 13.86 12.45
N PRO A 44 -8.28 14.69 12.22
CA PRO A 44 -8.48 16.14 12.22
C PRO A 44 -9.62 16.44 11.24
N ALA A 45 -10.62 17.19 11.68
CA ALA A 45 -11.84 17.48 10.93
C ALA A 45 -11.49 18.13 9.57
N ALA A 46 -11.24 17.30 8.57
CA ALA A 46 -11.37 17.66 7.19
C ALA A 46 -12.87 17.57 6.89
N GLU A 47 -13.43 18.63 6.30
CA GLU A 47 -14.82 18.64 5.85
C GLU A 47 -15.16 17.31 5.15
N PRO A 48 -16.25 16.65 5.53
CA PRO A 48 -16.70 15.46 4.82
C PRO A 48 -16.84 15.81 3.33
N PRO A 49 -16.31 14.98 2.40
CA PRO A 49 -16.46 15.24 0.99
C PRO A 49 -17.96 15.32 0.68
N PRO A 50 -18.46 16.43 0.12
CA PRO A 50 -19.84 16.49 -0.30
C PRO A 50 -20.06 15.50 -1.46
N PRO A 51 -21.29 15.00 -1.62
CA PRO A 51 -21.60 14.04 -2.68
C PRO A 51 -21.15 14.57 -4.04
N PRO A 52 -20.72 13.68 -4.95
CA PRO A 52 -20.27 14.08 -6.29
C PRO A 52 -21.33 14.95 -6.95
N SER A 53 -20.90 16.05 -7.58
CA SER A 53 -21.81 16.94 -8.29
C SER A 53 -22.54 16.14 -9.38
N ARG A 54 -23.78 16.52 -9.72
CA ARG A 54 -24.60 15.84 -10.76
C ARG A 54 -23.90 15.68 -12.12
N ALA A 55 -22.83 16.42 -12.39
CA ALA A 55 -22.00 16.30 -13.59
C ALA A 55 -21.04 15.09 -13.57
N ALA A 56 -20.79 14.48 -12.42
CA ALA A 56 -19.98 13.25 -12.28
C ALA A 56 -20.81 11.95 -12.46
N ARG A 57 -22.09 12.06 -12.82
CA ARG A 57 -22.94 10.90 -13.13
C ARG A 57 -22.80 10.53 -14.60
N ALA A 58 -22.42 9.28 -14.82
CA ALA A 58 -22.26 8.56 -16.09
C ALA A 58 -21.04 8.94 -16.92
N GLY A 59 -19.95 8.16 -16.77
CA GLY A 59 -19.03 7.94 -17.87
C GLY A 59 -19.82 7.49 -19.09
N ARG A 60 -19.59 8.06 -20.26
CA ARG A 60 -20.35 7.74 -21.47
C ARG A 60 -19.52 6.83 -22.36
N THR A 61 -20.13 5.75 -22.85
CA THR A 61 -19.63 5.01 -24.01
C THR A 61 -19.55 5.94 -25.23
N PRO A 62 -18.82 5.58 -26.30
CA PRO A 62 -18.83 6.34 -27.56
C PRO A 62 -20.25 6.60 -28.13
N LYS A 63 -21.23 5.77 -27.73
CA LYS A 63 -22.66 5.90 -28.08
C LYS A 63 -23.52 6.63 -27.04
N GLY A 64 -22.91 7.32 -26.08
CA GLY A 64 -23.62 8.15 -25.09
C GLY A 64 -24.30 7.40 -23.94
N ARG A 65 -24.19 6.07 -23.87
CA ARG A 65 -24.75 5.27 -22.75
C ARG A 65 -23.83 5.32 -21.53
N PRO A 66 -24.36 5.32 -20.28
CA PRO A 66 -23.54 5.17 -19.09
C PRO A 66 -22.69 3.91 -19.17
N ALA A 67 -21.38 4.01 -18.96
CA ALA A 67 -20.51 2.86 -18.80
C ALA A 67 -20.95 2.12 -17.52
N PRO A 68 -21.17 0.79 -17.56
CA PRO A 68 -21.71 0.05 -16.43
C PRO A 68 -20.69 0.00 -15.30
N THR A 69 -21.10 0.43 -14.11
CA THR A 69 -20.28 0.47 -12.90
C THR A 69 -20.91 -0.40 -11.82
N VAL A 70 -20.10 -1.14 -11.06
CA VAL A 70 -20.62 -1.99 -9.97
C VAL A 70 -21.01 -1.15 -8.77
N ARG A 71 -22.27 -1.25 -8.36
CA ARG A 71 -22.72 -0.77 -7.05
C ARG A 71 -22.38 -1.81 -6.00
N LEU A 72 -21.33 -1.58 -5.23
CA LEU A 72 -20.97 -2.45 -4.10
C LEU A 72 -21.97 -2.22 -2.95
N GLY A 73 -22.47 -3.28 -2.32
CA GLY A 73 -23.54 -3.20 -1.29
C GLY A 73 -23.17 -2.38 -0.04
N ASN A 74 -21.88 -2.12 0.17
CA ASN A 74 -21.31 -1.31 1.25
C ASN A 74 -20.89 0.12 0.81
N ALA A 75 -21.06 0.48 -0.46
CA ALA A 75 -20.76 1.80 -0.99
C ALA A 75 -22.03 2.65 -1.08
N GLY A 76 -22.03 3.83 -0.44
CA GLY A 76 -23.13 4.81 -0.54
C GLY A 76 -23.31 5.42 -1.94
N VAL A 77 -22.53 4.98 -2.93
CA VAL A 77 -22.45 5.51 -4.30
C VAL A 77 -22.26 4.38 -5.32
N GLU A 78 -22.63 4.62 -6.58
CA GLU A 78 -22.53 3.66 -7.71
C GLU A 78 -21.08 3.26 -8.07
N GLN A 79 -20.07 3.87 -7.43
CA GLN A 79 -18.66 3.51 -7.52
C GLN A 79 -17.99 3.77 -6.17
N SER A 80 -17.48 2.74 -5.52
CA SER A 80 -16.49 2.91 -4.45
C SER A 80 -15.19 2.27 -4.89
N VAL A 81 -14.11 3.04 -4.81
CA VAL A 81 -12.78 2.48 -4.89
C VAL A 81 -12.57 1.64 -3.65
N ILE A 82 -12.43 0.33 -3.81
CA ILE A 82 -12.05 -0.52 -2.70
C ILE A 82 -10.54 -0.35 -2.50
N GLY A 83 -10.15 0.10 -1.30
CA GLY A 83 -8.78 0.00 -0.85
C GLY A 83 -8.51 -1.39 -0.29
N GLY A 84 -7.42 -2.04 -0.70
CA GLY A 84 -6.99 -3.31 -0.09
C GLY A 84 -6.75 -4.41 -1.12
N THR A 85 -5.57 -5.02 -1.00
CA THR A 85 -4.98 -6.24 -1.59
C THR A 85 -5.65 -6.97 -2.78
N VAL A 86 -4.79 -7.52 -3.65
CA VAL A 86 -5.04 -8.24 -4.93
C VAL A 86 -6.10 -9.36 -4.88
N GLN A 87 -6.50 -9.82 -3.70
CA GLN A 87 -7.62 -10.75 -3.56
C GLN A 87 -8.85 -9.98 -3.09
N LEU A 88 -9.81 -9.79 -3.99
CA LEU A 88 -11.20 -9.54 -3.62
C LEU A 88 -12.01 -10.82 -3.90
N PRO A 89 -11.97 -11.84 -3.02
CA PRO A 89 -12.84 -12.99 -3.17
C PRO A 89 -14.32 -12.60 -3.14
N THR A 90 -14.70 -11.50 -2.46
CA THR A 90 -16.13 -11.13 -2.34
C THR A 90 -16.66 -10.16 -3.39
N SER A 91 -15.82 -9.42 -4.12
CA SER A 91 -16.34 -8.48 -5.14
C SER A 91 -16.67 -9.14 -6.47
N GLY A 92 -16.20 -10.38 -6.70
CA GLY A 92 -16.30 -11.06 -7.99
C GLY A 92 -15.51 -10.37 -9.11
N ALA A 93 -14.73 -9.33 -8.80
CA ALA A 93 -13.98 -8.56 -9.78
C ALA A 93 -12.69 -9.28 -10.16
N ILE A 94 -12.45 -9.40 -11.46
CA ILE A 94 -11.29 -10.11 -12.00
C ILE A 94 -10.19 -9.08 -12.32
N PRO A 95 -9.03 -9.13 -11.66
CA PRO A 95 -7.90 -8.24 -11.95
C PRO A 95 -7.33 -8.44 -13.35
N PRO A 96 -6.56 -7.45 -13.87
CA PRO A 96 -5.82 -7.63 -15.11
C PRO A 96 -4.88 -8.85 -15.00
N GLY A 97 -4.70 -9.56 -16.10
CA GLY A 97 -3.85 -10.75 -16.18
C GLY A 97 -4.43 -12.02 -15.55
N LEU A 98 -5.62 -11.96 -14.92
CA LEU A 98 -6.22 -13.10 -14.22
C LEU A 98 -7.50 -13.64 -14.87
N TRP A 99 -7.92 -13.09 -16.01
CA TRP A 99 -8.99 -13.69 -16.82
C TRP A 99 -8.44 -14.81 -17.69
N VAL A 100 -8.85 -16.04 -17.40
CA VAL A 100 -8.30 -17.27 -18.00
C VAL A 100 -9.26 -17.94 -19.00
N LEU A 101 -10.34 -17.27 -19.38
CA LEU A 101 -11.30 -17.78 -20.38
C LEU A 101 -10.96 -17.20 -21.76
N ASP A 102 -11.20 -18.00 -22.80
CA ASP A 102 -11.01 -17.57 -24.18
C ASP A 102 -12.09 -16.57 -24.59
N GLU A 103 -13.32 -16.75 -24.12
CA GLU A 103 -14.37 -15.77 -24.35
C GLU A 103 -14.08 -14.44 -23.63
N PRO A 104 -14.31 -13.28 -24.29
CA PRO A 104 -14.12 -11.99 -23.66
C PRO A 104 -15.17 -11.74 -22.54
N PRO A 105 -14.79 -10.98 -21.50
CA PRO A 105 -15.72 -10.59 -20.44
C PRO A 105 -16.98 -9.89 -20.98
N GLY A 106 -18.14 -10.47 -20.70
CA GLY A 106 -19.45 -9.92 -21.05
C GLY A 106 -19.98 -8.91 -20.01
N PRO A 107 -21.20 -8.37 -20.19
CA PRO A 107 -21.80 -7.36 -19.31
C PRO A 107 -21.94 -7.77 -17.83
N ASP A 108 -22.10 -9.07 -17.58
CA ASP A 108 -22.26 -9.61 -16.23
C ASP A 108 -20.92 -9.81 -15.52
N ALA A 109 -19.80 -9.75 -16.26
CA ALA A 109 -18.47 -9.83 -15.67
C ALA A 109 -18.12 -8.50 -14.98
N VAL A 110 -17.45 -8.62 -13.84
CA VAL A 110 -16.85 -7.49 -13.15
C VAL A 110 -15.35 -7.54 -13.33
N MET A 111 -14.75 -6.45 -13.80
CA MET A 111 -13.32 -6.33 -14.01
C MET A 111 -12.73 -5.23 -13.15
N ALA A 112 -11.62 -5.53 -12.50
CA ALA A 112 -10.91 -4.58 -11.67
C ALA A 112 -9.85 -3.83 -12.48
N ILE A 113 -9.78 -2.52 -12.34
CA ILE A 113 -8.67 -1.70 -12.84
C ILE A 113 -7.95 -1.01 -11.68
N TYR A 114 -6.62 -1.03 -11.68
CA TYR A 114 -5.84 -0.37 -10.64
C TYR A 114 -5.56 1.09 -11.01
N ALA A 115 -6.10 2.02 -10.22
CA ALA A 115 -5.81 3.44 -10.37
C ALA A 115 -4.31 3.72 -10.08
N PRO A 116 -3.64 4.59 -10.84
CA PRO A 116 -2.23 4.92 -10.63
C PRO A 116 -2.09 5.83 -9.40
N LEU A 117 -2.14 5.24 -8.22
CA LEU A 117 -2.09 5.93 -6.95
C LEU A 117 -0.85 5.56 -6.15
N ARG A 118 -0.37 6.48 -5.33
CA ARG A 118 0.72 6.26 -4.39
C ARG A 118 0.17 6.15 -2.96
N ALA A 119 0.60 5.14 -2.22
CA ALA A 119 0.29 5.06 -0.79
C ALA A 119 0.89 6.25 -0.02
N VAL A 120 0.06 6.89 0.81
CA VAL A 120 0.44 7.95 1.75
C VAL A 120 -0.15 7.63 3.13
N VAL A 121 0.22 8.41 4.15
CA VAL A 121 -0.37 8.25 5.49
C VAL A 121 -1.90 8.36 5.39
N GLY A 122 -2.63 7.40 5.95
CA GLY A 122 -4.10 7.39 5.96
C GLY A 122 -4.79 7.23 4.60
N GLY A 123 -4.09 6.88 3.51
CA GLY A 123 -4.74 6.65 2.22
C GLY A 123 -3.80 6.64 1.02
N TRP A 124 -4.25 7.26 -0.07
CA TRP A 124 -3.56 7.32 -1.35
C TRP A 124 -3.53 8.74 -1.92
N SER A 125 -2.60 8.99 -2.84
CA SER A 125 -2.55 10.21 -3.64
C SER A 125 -2.40 9.91 -5.13
N GLY A 126 -3.13 10.65 -5.96
CA GLY A 126 -2.91 10.73 -7.40
C GLY A 126 -2.16 12.01 -7.73
N LEU A 127 -1.08 11.91 -8.52
CA LEU A 127 -0.19 13.04 -8.82
C LEU A 127 -0.04 13.22 -10.32
N VAL A 128 -0.08 14.48 -10.77
CA VAL A 128 0.17 14.84 -12.17
C VAL A 128 1.58 14.42 -12.56
N GLY A 129 1.71 13.78 -13.74
CA GLY A 129 2.98 13.22 -14.21
C GLY A 129 3.37 11.88 -13.56
N LYS A 130 2.50 11.32 -12.71
CA LYS A 130 2.62 9.98 -12.11
C LYS A 130 1.40 9.13 -12.43
N GLY A 131 1.05 9.06 -13.72
CA GLY A 131 -0.12 8.35 -14.23
C GLY A 131 -1.39 9.18 -14.33
N TRP A 132 -1.42 10.37 -13.72
CA TRP A 132 -2.50 11.34 -13.86
C TRP A 132 -2.09 12.54 -14.70
N GLN A 133 -3.05 13.13 -15.39
CA GLN A 133 -2.96 14.41 -16.09
C GLN A 133 -3.96 15.41 -15.49
N SER A 134 -3.68 16.71 -15.67
CA SER A 134 -4.60 17.78 -15.27
C SER A 134 -5.54 18.08 -16.43
N ASP A 135 -6.84 18.05 -16.17
CA ASP A 135 -7.89 18.42 -17.14
C ASP A 135 -8.38 19.87 -16.90
N GLY A 136 -7.65 20.64 -16.07
CA GLY A 136 -7.95 22.02 -15.74
C GLY A 136 -8.70 22.19 -14.42
N SER A 137 -9.13 23.44 -14.18
CA SER A 137 -9.87 23.84 -12.99
C SER A 137 -11.08 24.67 -13.34
N GLN A 138 -12.09 24.62 -12.47
CA GLN A 138 -13.28 25.46 -12.55
C GLN A 138 -13.49 26.16 -11.21
N ASP A 139 -13.52 27.48 -11.24
CA ASP A 139 -13.84 28.30 -10.07
C ASP A 139 -15.34 28.21 -9.77
N GLN A 140 -15.64 28.21 -8.48
CA GLN A 140 -16.98 28.11 -7.94
C GLN A 140 -17.39 29.43 -7.29
N PRO A 141 -18.69 29.79 -7.29
CA PRO A 141 -19.18 31.03 -6.70
C PRO A 141 -18.89 31.21 -5.20
N ASP A 142 -18.51 30.14 -4.50
CA ASP A 142 -18.17 30.13 -3.08
C ASP A 142 -16.68 30.37 -2.78
N GLY A 143 -15.90 30.80 -3.77
CA GLY A 143 -14.46 31.06 -3.65
C GLY A 143 -13.59 29.80 -3.58
N ARG A 144 -14.14 28.64 -3.97
CA ARG A 144 -13.41 27.39 -4.14
C ARG A 144 -13.16 27.11 -5.62
N ALA A 145 -12.13 26.35 -5.93
CA ALA A 145 -11.87 25.81 -7.26
C ALA A 145 -11.96 24.28 -7.24
N ILE A 146 -12.60 23.70 -8.25
CA ILE A 146 -12.61 22.26 -8.52
C ILE A 146 -11.57 21.95 -9.58
N PHE A 147 -10.56 21.18 -9.20
CA PHE A 147 -9.51 20.68 -10.08
C PHE A 147 -9.88 19.29 -10.56
N ARG A 148 -9.75 19.06 -11.87
CA ARG A 148 -10.07 17.79 -12.51
C ARG A 148 -8.81 17.11 -13.00
N PHE A 149 -8.77 15.80 -12.83
CA PHE A 149 -7.66 14.97 -13.25
C PHE A 149 -8.20 13.75 -13.99
N SER A 150 -7.44 13.22 -14.94
CA SER A 150 -7.76 11.96 -15.58
C SER A 150 -6.55 11.03 -15.68
N ALA A 151 -6.83 9.74 -15.83
CA ALA A 151 -5.84 8.71 -16.09
C ALA A 151 -6.39 7.70 -17.10
N ALA A 152 -5.56 7.29 -18.06
CA ALA A 152 -5.85 6.18 -18.95
C ALA A 152 -5.24 4.90 -18.36
N ILE A 153 -6.05 3.86 -18.26
CA ILE A 153 -5.70 2.57 -17.66
C ILE A 153 -6.14 1.47 -18.61
N GLU A 154 -5.33 0.43 -18.72
CA GLU A 154 -5.62 -0.73 -19.55
C GLU A 154 -5.81 -1.95 -18.67
N TRP A 155 -6.90 -2.67 -18.90
CA TRP A 155 -7.08 -4.03 -18.43
C TRP A 155 -6.80 -4.99 -19.59
N PHE A 156 -6.26 -6.16 -19.27
CA PHE A 156 -5.95 -7.23 -20.21
C PHE A 156 -6.18 -8.60 -19.57
N PRO A 157 -6.44 -9.66 -20.35
CA PRO A 157 -6.62 -11.02 -19.86
C PRO A 157 -5.28 -11.70 -19.52
N ALA A 158 -5.33 -12.92 -19.00
CA ALA A 158 -4.14 -13.75 -18.84
C ALA A 158 -3.47 -14.03 -20.20
N PRO A 159 -2.15 -14.29 -20.24
CA PRO A 159 -1.46 -14.60 -21.49
C PRO A 159 -2.13 -15.75 -22.26
N GLY A 160 -2.52 -15.50 -23.51
CA GLY A 160 -3.17 -16.48 -24.38
C GLY A 160 -4.70 -16.52 -24.31
N CYS A 161 -5.33 -15.75 -23.42
CA CYS A 161 -6.78 -15.74 -23.22
C CYS A 161 -7.45 -14.47 -23.79
N GLY A 162 -8.79 -14.44 -23.83
CA GLY A 162 -9.59 -13.27 -24.21
C GLY A 162 -9.33 -12.72 -25.61
N GLU A 163 -8.86 -13.56 -26.54
CA GLU A 163 -8.56 -13.23 -27.95
C GLU A 163 -7.63 -12.00 -28.15
N GLY A 164 -6.78 -11.69 -27.16
CA GLY A 164 -5.91 -10.51 -27.19
C GLY A 164 -6.64 -9.17 -27.06
N LEU A 165 -7.91 -9.19 -26.63
CA LEU A 165 -8.68 -7.99 -26.36
C LEU A 165 -8.18 -7.28 -25.10
N ARG A 166 -8.25 -5.96 -25.12
CA ARG A 166 -7.85 -5.09 -24.01
C ARG A 166 -8.94 -4.06 -23.76
N LEU A 167 -9.27 -3.82 -22.49
CA LEU A 167 -10.24 -2.80 -22.12
C LEU A 167 -9.48 -1.53 -21.77
N ARG A 168 -9.59 -0.51 -22.61
CA ARG A 168 -9.04 0.81 -22.34
C ARG A 168 -10.09 1.63 -21.58
N ALA A 169 -9.78 1.92 -20.32
CA ALA A 169 -10.59 2.74 -19.44
C ALA A 169 -9.94 4.11 -19.23
N ARG A 170 -10.75 5.16 -19.19
CA ARG A 170 -10.34 6.48 -18.73
C ARG A 170 -11.10 6.77 -17.43
N ILE A 171 -10.35 7.02 -16.37
CA ILE A 171 -10.91 7.41 -15.07
C ILE A 171 -10.65 8.88 -14.81
N GLY A 172 -11.54 9.50 -14.04
CA GLY A 172 -11.47 10.89 -13.62
C GLY A 172 -11.33 10.98 -12.12
N ALA A 173 -10.79 12.09 -11.62
CA ALA A 173 -10.80 12.44 -10.21
C ALA A 173 -11.03 13.94 -10.02
N GLU A 174 -11.72 14.31 -8.95
CA GLU A 174 -11.92 15.72 -8.57
C GLU A 174 -11.27 16.05 -7.22
N SER A 175 -10.67 17.23 -7.11
CA SER A 175 -10.18 17.78 -5.84
C SER A 175 -10.61 19.23 -5.68
N ARG A 176 -10.92 19.64 -4.45
CA ARG A 176 -11.28 21.02 -4.14
C ARG A 176 -10.14 21.76 -3.44
N ALA A 177 -10.02 23.07 -3.71
CA ALA A 177 -9.11 23.97 -2.99
C ALA A 177 -9.69 25.38 -2.95
N LYS A 178 -9.08 26.28 -2.17
CA LYS A 178 -9.35 27.72 -2.28
C LYS A 178 -8.89 28.24 -3.65
N GLU A 179 -9.61 29.21 -4.18
CA GLU A 179 -9.29 29.93 -5.42
C GLU A 179 -7.85 30.47 -5.43
N GLY A 180 -7.23 30.55 -6.62
CA GLY A 180 -5.88 31.09 -6.82
C GLY A 180 -4.72 30.15 -6.46
N ARG A 181 -4.97 28.86 -6.21
CA ARG A 181 -3.92 27.85 -5.96
C ARG A 181 -3.80 26.86 -7.10
N GLU A 182 -2.58 26.50 -7.50
CA GLU A 182 -2.36 25.35 -8.37
C GLU A 182 -2.43 24.03 -7.57
N ARG A 183 -3.08 23.01 -8.13
CA ARG A 183 -3.09 21.64 -7.59
C ARG A 183 -2.35 20.70 -8.54
N ARG A 184 -1.33 20.01 -8.03
CA ARG A 184 -0.57 18.99 -8.77
C ARG A 184 -1.07 17.56 -8.52
N GLY A 185 -2.28 17.41 -7.97
CA GLY A 185 -2.88 16.12 -7.65
C GLY A 185 -3.98 16.20 -6.59
N PHE A 186 -4.42 15.03 -6.14
CA PHE A 186 -5.49 14.84 -5.18
C PHE A 186 -5.14 13.76 -4.15
N ARG A 187 -5.88 13.73 -3.04
CA ARG A 187 -5.74 12.73 -1.97
C ARG A 187 -7.05 11.96 -1.83
N TYR A 188 -6.93 10.65 -1.70
CA TYR A 188 -8.00 9.74 -1.38
C TYR A 188 -7.73 9.15 0.00
N LEU A 189 -8.55 9.49 0.99
CA LEU A 189 -8.42 8.93 2.33
C LEU A 189 -9.07 7.55 2.38
N ALA A 190 -8.46 6.63 3.13
CA ALA A 190 -9.13 5.37 3.42
C ALA A 190 -10.48 5.66 4.10
N HIS A 191 -11.51 4.88 3.75
CA HIS A 191 -12.86 4.96 4.32
C HIS A 191 -13.68 6.20 3.95
N HIS A 192 -13.25 6.97 2.94
CA HIS A 192 -14.04 8.06 2.37
C HIS A 192 -14.57 7.64 1.01
N ASP A 193 -15.63 8.31 0.53
CA ASP A 193 -16.05 8.16 -0.86
C ASP A 193 -14.89 8.50 -1.78
N ALA A 194 -14.65 7.62 -2.75
CA ALA A 194 -13.57 7.82 -3.68
C ALA A 194 -13.84 9.05 -4.54
N PRO A 195 -12.87 9.96 -4.74
CA PRO A 195 -13.05 11.11 -5.61
C PRO A 195 -13.01 10.72 -7.10
N MET A 196 -12.99 9.42 -7.41
CA MET A 196 -12.73 8.88 -8.73
C MET A 196 -13.98 8.32 -9.38
N SER A 197 -14.11 8.53 -10.68
CA SER A 197 -15.18 7.97 -11.49
C SER A 197 -14.67 7.40 -12.81
N LEU A 198 -15.41 6.48 -13.41
CA LEU A 198 -15.14 6.03 -14.77
C LEU A 198 -15.68 7.08 -15.74
N LEU A 199 -14.83 7.63 -16.61
CA LEU A 199 -15.22 8.60 -17.63
C LEU A 199 -15.58 7.91 -18.95
N GLU A 200 -14.85 6.86 -19.30
CA GLU A 200 -14.96 6.17 -20.59
C GLU A 200 -14.38 4.75 -20.48
N ALA A 201 -14.94 3.81 -21.23
CA ALA A 201 -14.40 2.47 -21.39
C ALA A 201 -14.68 1.96 -22.81
N VAL A 202 -13.67 1.40 -23.47
CA VAL A 202 -13.78 0.84 -24.82
C VAL A 202 -12.90 -0.40 -24.97
N TRP A 203 -13.39 -1.39 -25.71
CA TRP A 203 -12.58 -2.53 -26.11
C TRP A 203 -11.60 -2.12 -27.22
N VAL A 204 -10.41 -2.70 -27.17
CA VAL A 204 -9.34 -2.55 -28.16
C VAL A 204 -8.90 -3.94 -28.59
N GLY A 205 -8.90 -4.19 -29.90
CA GLY A 205 -8.48 -5.44 -30.49
C GLY A 205 -6.96 -5.69 -30.39
N PRO A 206 -6.52 -6.91 -30.75
CA PRO A 206 -5.09 -7.23 -30.84
C PRO A 206 -4.37 -6.41 -31.92
N ASP A 207 -5.09 -5.97 -32.95
CA ASP A 207 -4.66 -5.04 -34.00
C ASP A 207 -4.55 -3.58 -33.54
N GLY A 208 -5.04 -3.27 -32.33
CA GLY A 208 -5.08 -1.92 -31.78
C GLY A 208 -6.32 -1.12 -32.18
N GLU A 209 -7.22 -1.71 -32.97
CA GLU A 209 -8.46 -1.05 -33.40
C GLU A 209 -9.49 -1.01 -32.27
N VAL A 210 -10.23 0.09 -32.18
CA VAL A 210 -11.28 0.25 -31.17
C VAL A 210 -12.51 -0.57 -31.59
N ARG A 211 -13.08 -1.31 -30.65
CA ARG A 211 -14.27 -2.17 -30.85
C ARG A 211 -15.46 -1.62 -30.05
N PRO A 212 -16.09 -0.52 -30.49
CA PRO A 212 -17.15 0.15 -29.75
C PRO A 212 -18.48 -0.62 -29.73
N ASP A 213 -18.61 -1.64 -30.59
CA ASP A 213 -19.82 -2.47 -30.70
C ASP A 213 -19.83 -3.67 -29.74
N MET A 214 -18.71 -3.97 -29.09
CA MET A 214 -18.63 -5.05 -28.13
C MET A 214 -19.31 -4.67 -26.81
N PRO A 215 -20.02 -5.62 -26.16
CA PRO A 215 -20.61 -5.38 -24.86
C PRO A 215 -19.52 -5.05 -23.83
N LEU A 216 -19.77 -4.04 -23.00
CA LEU A 216 -18.85 -3.64 -21.95
C LEU A 216 -19.14 -4.41 -20.65
N PRO A 217 -18.09 -4.93 -19.99
CA PRO A 217 -18.18 -5.49 -18.65
C PRO A 217 -18.35 -4.35 -17.62
N GLN A 218 -18.76 -4.72 -16.40
CA GLN A 218 -18.77 -3.77 -15.30
C GLN A 218 -17.33 -3.48 -14.85
N VAL A 219 -17.00 -2.20 -14.69
CA VAL A 219 -15.65 -1.79 -14.28
C VAL A 219 -15.63 -1.36 -12.82
N GLN A 220 -14.77 -2.00 -12.04
CA GLN A 220 -14.46 -1.63 -10.66
C GLN A 220 -13.09 -0.96 -10.60
N ILE A 221 -13.04 0.27 -10.09
CA ILE A 221 -11.77 0.98 -9.86
C ILE A 221 -11.22 0.53 -8.50
N MET A 222 -9.96 0.11 -8.47
CA MET A 222 -9.25 -0.33 -7.26
C MET A 222 -8.07 0.59 -6.95
N ALA A 223 -7.82 0.82 -5.67
CA ALA A 223 -6.56 1.40 -5.25
C ALA A 223 -5.48 0.30 -5.21
N PRO A 224 -4.21 0.62 -5.52
CA PRO A 224 -3.14 -0.35 -5.39
C PRO A 224 -2.95 -0.73 -3.91
N PRO A 225 -2.43 -1.94 -3.63
CA PRO A 225 -2.18 -2.40 -2.27
C PRO A 225 -1.34 -1.39 -1.46
N ARG A 226 -1.69 -1.24 -0.19
CA ARG A 226 -1.00 -0.35 0.74
C ARG A 226 -0.39 -1.18 1.86
N VAL A 227 0.92 -1.13 2.01
CA VAL A 227 1.59 -1.61 3.21
C VAL A 227 1.48 -0.56 4.31
N PRO A 228 0.99 -0.91 5.51
CA PRO A 228 0.91 0.01 6.63
C PRO A 228 2.26 0.63 7.00
N ARG A 229 2.25 1.92 7.31
CA ARG A 229 3.40 2.72 7.75
C ARG A 229 3.52 2.69 9.27
N PHE A 230 4.69 3.07 9.78
CA PHE A 230 4.88 3.32 11.22
C PHE A 230 3.90 4.37 11.76
N SER A 231 3.53 5.36 10.94
CA SER A 231 2.57 6.41 11.30
C SER A 231 1.12 5.92 11.32
N ASP A 232 0.85 4.74 10.79
CA ASP A 232 -0.50 4.17 10.79
C ASP A 232 -0.80 3.47 12.12
N TYR A 233 0.20 3.34 13.01
CA TYR A 233 0.09 2.70 14.31
C TYR A 233 0.61 3.61 15.42
N ASP A 234 -0.08 3.62 16.56
CA ASP A 234 0.42 4.23 17.79
C ASP A 234 1.38 3.27 18.52
N GLU A 235 2.47 2.93 17.85
CA GLU A 235 3.53 2.09 18.41
C GLU A 235 4.70 2.94 18.91
N ARG A 236 5.32 2.47 19.99
CA ARG A 236 6.57 3.00 20.53
C ARG A 236 7.61 1.89 20.62
N VAL A 237 8.87 2.27 20.51
CA VAL A 237 9.98 1.36 20.82
C VAL A 237 10.04 1.23 22.33
N ALA A 238 9.96 0.01 22.84
CA ALA A 238 10.03 -0.25 24.27
C ALA A 238 11.50 -0.24 24.72
N ASP A 239 11.75 0.35 25.89
CA ASP A 239 13.01 0.20 26.61
C ASP A 239 12.96 -1.11 27.41
N MET A 240 14.00 -1.94 27.29
CA MET A 240 14.12 -3.22 27.99
C MET A 240 15.54 -3.45 28.53
N PRO A 241 15.69 -4.01 29.74
CA PRO A 241 16.96 -4.52 30.24
C PRO A 241 17.55 -5.58 29.30
N GLU A 242 18.88 -5.68 29.22
CA GLU A 242 19.56 -6.56 28.24
C GLU A 242 19.10 -8.02 28.30
N ALA A 243 18.96 -8.60 29.49
CA ALA A 243 18.52 -9.98 29.66
C ALA A 243 17.08 -10.22 29.17
N GLU A 244 16.18 -9.27 29.42
CA GLU A 244 14.79 -9.33 28.96
C GLU A 244 14.70 -9.12 27.45
N ALA A 245 15.42 -8.15 26.92
CA ALA A 245 15.50 -7.88 25.49
C ALA A 245 16.06 -9.09 24.71
N GLU A 246 17.03 -9.80 25.28
CA GLU A 246 17.53 -11.05 24.70
C GLU A 246 16.47 -12.15 24.70
N LEU A 247 15.80 -12.37 25.84
CA LEU A 247 14.74 -13.38 25.94
C LEU A 247 13.60 -13.10 24.96
N TRP A 248 13.18 -11.84 24.86
CA TRP A 248 12.17 -11.38 23.91
C TRP A 248 12.58 -11.63 22.46
N ALA A 249 13.83 -11.32 22.10
CA ALA A 249 14.35 -11.47 20.75
C ALA A 249 14.47 -12.94 20.28
N ARG A 250 14.64 -13.89 21.22
CA ARG A 250 14.68 -15.34 20.91
C ARG A 250 13.40 -15.85 20.26
N GLY A 251 12.29 -15.12 20.37
CA GLY A 251 11.04 -15.42 19.64
C GLY A 251 11.08 -15.13 18.14
N GLY A 252 12.19 -14.63 17.60
CA GLY A 252 12.36 -14.34 16.18
C GLY A 252 13.61 -14.96 15.56
N GLN A 253 13.81 -14.71 14.27
CA GLN A 253 14.93 -15.20 13.47
C GLN A 253 16.14 -14.26 13.44
N THR A 254 16.03 -13.10 14.09
CA THR A 254 17.10 -12.09 14.22
C THR A 254 17.89 -12.32 15.50
N THR A 255 19.22 -12.28 15.41
CA THR A 255 20.12 -12.59 16.53
C THR A 255 21.12 -11.46 16.76
N GLY A 256 21.55 -11.29 18.01
CA GLY A 256 22.58 -10.31 18.37
C GLY A 256 22.04 -8.89 18.60
N LEU A 257 22.94 -7.99 19.00
CA LEU A 257 22.68 -6.57 19.16
C LEU A 257 22.79 -5.87 17.80
N HIS A 258 21.95 -4.86 17.62
CA HIS A 258 21.92 -4.03 16.43
C HIS A 258 22.01 -2.55 16.82
N GLN A 259 22.41 -1.73 15.87
CA GLN A 259 22.37 -0.27 15.97
C GLN A 259 21.56 0.27 14.79
N LEU A 260 21.01 1.48 14.95
CA LEU A 260 20.39 2.18 13.84
C LEU A 260 21.47 2.52 12.80
N PHE A 261 21.16 2.30 11.52
CA PHE A 261 21.97 2.83 10.43
C PHE A 261 21.72 4.34 10.23
N GLY A 262 20.49 4.78 10.51
CA GLY A 262 20.07 6.18 10.48
C GLY A 262 20.16 6.88 11.83
N ALA A 263 19.54 8.06 11.91
CA ALA A 263 19.51 8.85 13.14
C ALA A 263 18.52 8.28 14.18
N TYR A 264 18.78 8.56 15.47
CA TYR A 264 17.81 8.39 16.55
C TYR A 264 16.88 9.62 16.62
N PRO A 265 15.57 9.45 16.89
CA PRO A 265 14.85 8.20 17.15
C PRO A 265 14.63 7.34 15.88
N PRO A 266 14.29 6.04 16.01
CA PRO A 266 13.99 5.18 14.86
C PRO A 266 12.90 5.76 13.94
N THR A 267 13.29 6.13 12.72
CA THR A 267 12.38 6.66 11.69
C THR A 267 12.37 5.80 10.43
N GLN A 268 11.23 5.76 9.73
CA GLN A 268 11.14 5.04 8.47
C GLN A 268 11.87 5.80 7.36
N GLU A 269 12.83 5.12 6.73
CA GLU A 269 13.63 5.65 5.63
C GLU A 269 13.27 4.95 4.31
N HIS A 270 13.78 5.48 3.19
CA HIS A 270 13.71 4.78 1.90
C HIS A 270 14.72 3.62 1.88
N THR A 271 14.21 2.40 1.75
CA THR A 271 15.02 1.17 1.67
C THR A 271 14.73 0.42 0.37
N PRO A 272 15.56 -0.57 -0.02
CA PRO A 272 15.26 -1.44 -1.15
C PRO A 272 13.95 -2.24 -1.00
N ALA A 273 13.37 -2.33 0.21
CA ALA A 273 12.07 -2.95 0.48
C ALA A 273 10.94 -1.92 0.68
N GLY A 274 11.13 -0.68 0.22
CA GLY A 274 10.22 0.42 0.51
C GLY A 274 10.54 1.08 1.84
N ARG A 275 9.54 1.53 2.60
CA ARG A 275 9.76 2.22 3.87
C ARG A 275 10.01 1.27 5.03
N GLY A 276 11.10 1.48 5.75
CA GLY A 276 11.42 0.72 6.96
C GLY A 276 12.51 1.38 7.80
N VAL A 277 12.72 0.86 9.00
CA VAL A 277 13.88 1.21 9.84
C VAL A 277 15.00 0.23 9.53
N VAL A 278 16.20 0.77 9.28
CA VAL A 278 17.39 -0.04 8.97
C VAL A 278 18.23 -0.20 10.23
N LEU A 279 18.50 -1.44 10.61
CA LEU A 279 19.40 -1.79 11.70
C LEU A 279 20.57 -2.63 11.17
N THR A 280 21.77 -2.37 11.65
CA THR A 280 22.97 -3.15 11.33
C THR A 280 23.50 -3.85 12.58
N PRO A 281 24.08 -5.05 12.48
CA PRO A 281 24.66 -5.72 13.63
C PRO A 281 25.80 -4.90 14.23
N VAL A 282 25.86 -4.84 15.56
CA VAL A 282 27.04 -4.33 16.28
C VAL A 282 28.17 -5.35 16.15
N GLY A 283 29.37 -4.90 15.77
CA GLY A 283 30.50 -5.79 15.52
C GLY A 283 30.94 -6.56 16.77
N ARG A 284 31.35 -7.84 16.63
CA ARG A 284 31.90 -8.63 17.77
C ARG A 284 33.13 -7.97 18.40
N PHE A 285 33.96 -7.30 17.57
CA PHE A 285 35.17 -6.60 18.02
C PHE A 285 34.84 -5.37 18.88
N GLU A 286 33.75 -4.68 18.55
CA GLU A 286 33.23 -3.52 19.29
C GLU A 286 32.65 -3.93 20.66
N ASN A 287 32.04 -5.11 20.75
CA ASN A 287 31.60 -5.70 22.01
C ASN A 287 32.78 -6.22 22.88
N GLN A 288 33.86 -6.72 22.28
CA GLN A 288 35.05 -7.21 23.02
C GLN A 288 35.95 -6.08 23.53
N LEU A 289 36.14 -5.00 22.76
CA LEU A 289 37.00 -3.87 23.16
C LEU A 289 36.40 -3.02 24.29
N ARG A 290 35.08 -3.09 24.51
CA ARG A 290 34.40 -2.33 25.58
C ARG A 290 34.83 -2.77 26.99
N GLY A 291 35.28 -4.00 27.16
CA GLY A 291 35.86 -4.50 28.41
C GLY A 291 37.32 -4.09 28.63
N LEU A 292 37.98 -3.49 27.62
CA LEU A 292 39.43 -3.23 27.62
C LEU A 292 39.79 -1.76 27.42
N ILE A 293 38.95 -0.95 26.76
CA ILE A 293 39.28 0.44 26.40
C ILE A 293 38.15 1.38 26.85
N PRO A 294 38.44 2.42 27.66
CA PRO A 294 37.48 3.43 28.05
C PRO A 294 36.83 4.10 26.83
N GLN A 295 35.51 4.29 26.87
CA GLN A 295 34.70 4.84 25.77
C GLN A 295 35.15 6.22 25.25
N GLY A 296 36.02 6.94 25.98
CA GLY A 296 36.55 8.24 25.57
C GLY A 296 37.73 8.20 24.58
N ILE A 297 38.35 7.03 24.34
CA ILE A 297 39.57 6.93 23.51
C ILE A 297 39.23 6.47 22.08
N ILE A 298 38.16 5.71 21.91
CA ILE A 298 37.66 5.31 20.60
C ILE A 298 36.27 5.91 20.47
N ASN A 299 36.06 6.69 19.41
CA ASN A 299 34.79 7.30 19.07
C ASN A 299 33.78 6.23 18.56
N PHE A 300 33.68 5.09 19.26
CA PHE A 300 32.52 4.23 19.21
C PHE A 300 31.42 5.06 19.84
N GLY A 301 30.57 5.68 19.01
CA GLY A 301 29.47 6.49 19.48
C GLY A 301 28.73 5.73 20.59
N SER A 302 28.14 6.47 21.53
CA SER A 302 27.24 5.94 22.56
C SER A 302 25.94 5.40 21.95
N GLY A 303 26.05 4.67 20.83
CA GLY A 303 24.98 4.32 19.93
C GLY A 303 23.97 3.46 20.67
N GLU A 304 22.77 4.00 20.78
CA GLU A 304 21.56 3.32 21.21
C GLU A 304 21.54 1.90 20.61
N ARG A 305 21.38 0.89 21.47
CA ARG A 305 21.47 -0.52 21.09
C ARG A 305 20.08 -1.11 21.02
N PHE A 306 19.83 -1.92 20.00
CA PHE A 306 18.53 -2.51 19.79
C PHE A 306 18.63 -4.02 19.68
N ARG A 307 17.59 -4.69 20.18
CA ARG A 307 17.27 -6.06 19.76
C ARG A 307 16.11 -5.99 18.78
N VAL A 308 16.10 -6.92 17.83
CA VAL A 308 15.08 -7.03 16.79
C VAL A 308 14.39 -8.37 16.93
N ARG A 309 13.08 -8.42 16.71
CA ARG A 309 12.31 -9.65 16.57
C ARG A 309 11.53 -9.62 15.26
N LEU A 310 11.98 -10.46 14.32
CA LEU A 310 11.25 -10.79 13.09
C LEU A 310 10.93 -12.28 13.11
N GLU A 311 9.65 -12.64 13.04
CA GLU A 311 9.19 -14.03 13.11
C GLU A 311 9.30 -14.73 11.75
N ARG A 312 9.02 -13.99 10.66
CA ARG A 312 9.06 -14.50 9.28
C ARG A 312 9.71 -13.48 8.33
N PRO A 313 11.01 -13.17 8.49
CA PRO A 313 11.71 -12.28 7.57
C PRO A 313 11.97 -12.97 6.22
N TYR A 314 11.88 -12.22 5.13
CA TYR A 314 12.53 -12.64 3.88
C TYR A 314 14.05 -12.44 4.03
N THR A 315 14.86 -13.44 3.68
CA THR A 315 16.33 -13.36 3.83
C THR A 315 17.02 -13.63 2.50
N CYS A 316 17.86 -12.71 2.04
CA CYS A 316 18.67 -12.90 0.84
C CYS A 316 19.88 -11.96 0.75
N ASP A 317 20.82 -12.25 -0.15
CA ASP A 317 21.90 -11.31 -0.46
C ASP A 317 21.38 -10.06 -1.19
N LEU A 318 22.00 -8.89 -0.97
CA LEU A 318 21.62 -7.63 -1.62
C LEU A 318 21.56 -7.72 -3.16
N ALA A 319 22.48 -8.46 -3.78
CA ALA A 319 22.47 -8.67 -5.24
C ALA A 319 21.30 -9.55 -5.70
N ALA A 320 20.91 -10.56 -4.92
CA ALA A 320 19.75 -11.39 -5.19
C ALA A 320 18.47 -10.56 -5.05
N TRP A 321 18.36 -9.73 -4.01
CA TRP A 321 17.25 -8.80 -3.83
C TRP A 321 17.04 -7.89 -5.04
N LYS A 322 18.12 -7.29 -5.57
CA LYS A 322 18.03 -6.44 -6.78
C LYS A 322 17.48 -7.20 -8.00
N ARG A 323 17.76 -8.50 -8.12
CA ARG A 323 17.16 -9.35 -9.17
C ARG A 323 15.69 -9.64 -8.87
N GLN A 324 15.38 -10.01 -7.62
CA GLN A 324 14.03 -10.29 -7.16
C GLN A 324 13.10 -9.10 -7.40
N ILE A 325 13.53 -7.87 -7.08
CA ILE A 325 12.74 -6.66 -7.33
C ILE A 325 12.36 -6.49 -8.81
N ARG A 326 13.24 -6.88 -9.75
CA ARG A 326 12.90 -6.83 -11.18
C ARG A 326 11.79 -7.82 -11.53
N GLN A 327 11.84 -9.03 -10.96
CA GLN A 327 10.79 -10.03 -11.13
C GLN A 327 9.47 -9.58 -10.49
N ILE A 328 9.52 -9.08 -9.25
CA ILE A 328 8.37 -8.53 -8.53
C ILE A 328 7.69 -7.41 -9.33
N ARG A 329 8.47 -6.52 -9.96
CA ARG A 329 7.92 -5.46 -10.82
C ARG A 329 7.30 -5.99 -12.10
N ALA A 330 7.82 -7.09 -12.65
CA ALA A 330 7.19 -7.76 -13.78
C ALA A 330 5.86 -8.37 -13.34
N GLU A 331 5.84 -9.12 -12.23
CA GLU A 331 4.61 -9.69 -11.65
C GLU A 331 3.54 -8.61 -11.38
N ALA A 332 3.93 -7.47 -10.80
CA ALA A 332 3.01 -6.36 -10.58
C ALA A 332 2.45 -5.80 -11.90
N ARG A 333 3.32 -5.63 -12.91
CA ARG A 333 2.90 -5.16 -14.24
C ARG A 333 1.95 -6.16 -14.92
N ASP A 334 2.20 -7.45 -14.78
CA ASP A 334 1.36 -8.52 -15.33
C ASP A 334 -0.01 -8.57 -14.64
N LEU A 335 -0.18 -7.87 -13.51
CA LEU A 335 -1.46 -7.64 -12.83
C LEU A 335 -2.05 -6.25 -13.11
N GLY A 336 -1.49 -5.51 -14.07
CA GLY A 336 -1.90 -4.15 -14.42
C GLY A 336 -1.50 -3.09 -13.37
N MET A 337 -0.65 -3.45 -12.40
CA MET A 337 -0.12 -2.54 -11.39
C MET A 337 1.26 -2.04 -11.82
N ALA A 338 1.30 -0.93 -12.56
CA ALA A 338 2.55 -0.28 -12.96
C ALA A 338 3.23 0.44 -11.76
N MET A 339 3.71 -0.35 -10.80
CA MET A 339 4.29 0.15 -9.55
C MET A 339 5.78 0.48 -9.71
N GLU A 340 6.20 1.52 -9.00
CA GLU A 340 7.61 1.75 -8.73
C GLU A 340 8.20 0.63 -7.87
N ALA A 341 9.52 0.49 -7.87
CA ALA A 341 10.22 -0.62 -7.21
C ALA A 341 9.88 -0.75 -5.71
N GLU A 342 9.81 0.37 -5.00
CA GLU A 342 9.53 0.40 -3.55
C GLU A 342 8.11 -0.08 -3.22
N PRO A 343 7.02 0.50 -3.76
CA PRO A 343 5.67 -0.02 -3.58
C PRO A 343 5.49 -1.48 -4.02
N ALA A 344 6.16 -1.90 -5.10
CA ALA A 344 6.09 -3.28 -5.57
C ALA A 344 6.73 -4.25 -4.56
N ALA A 345 7.88 -3.86 -3.98
CA ALA A 345 8.56 -4.62 -2.94
C ALA A 345 7.68 -4.78 -1.69
N GLU A 346 7.10 -3.67 -1.23
CA GLU A 346 6.17 -3.62 -0.11
C GLU A 346 5.00 -4.59 -0.32
N TRP A 347 4.31 -4.46 -1.46
CA TRP A 347 3.21 -5.33 -1.84
C TRP A 347 3.60 -6.81 -1.84
N TRP A 348 4.74 -7.15 -2.45
CA TRP A 348 5.15 -8.54 -2.56
C TRP A 348 5.54 -9.14 -1.21
N LEU A 349 6.19 -8.37 -0.34
CA LEU A 349 6.54 -8.83 1.01
C LEU A 349 5.28 -9.10 1.84
N ASP A 350 4.33 -8.18 1.83
CA ASP A 350 3.04 -8.30 2.52
C ASP A 350 2.23 -9.48 2.00
N ARG A 351 2.07 -9.61 0.67
CA ARG A 351 1.36 -10.72 0.01
C ARG A 351 1.91 -12.09 0.42
N ASN A 352 3.22 -12.20 0.62
CA ASN A 352 3.86 -13.46 1.00
C ASN A 352 3.97 -13.67 2.52
N GLY A 353 3.42 -12.74 3.32
CA GLY A 353 3.38 -12.81 4.78
C GLY A 353 4.75 -12.60 5.44
N TYR A 354 5.65 -11.86 4.80
CA TYR A 354 6.94 -11.51 5.39
C TYR A 354 6.80 -10.29 6.31
N ASP A 355 7.33 -10.37 7.52
CA ASP A 355 7.23 -9.31 8.51
C ASP A 355 8.46 -8.39 8.54
N GLY A 356 9.49 -8.69 7.75
CA GLY A 356 10.69 -7.88 7.60
C GLY A 356 11.58 -8.39 6.49
N LEU A 357 12.70 -7.69 6.26
CA LEU A 357 13.71 -8.07 5.27
C LEU A 357 15.10 -8.13 5.93
N ILE A 358 15.82 -9.21 5.69
CA ILE A 358 17.20 -9.38 6.11
C ILE A 358 18.06 -9.48 4.86
N LEU A 359 18.94 -8.48 4.69
CA LEU A 359 19.89 -8.42 3.59
C LEU A 359 21.28 -8.79 4.06
N THR A 360 21.93 -9.70 3.35
CA THR A 360 23.35 -10.06 3.53
C THR A 360 24.21 -9.48 2.41
N LYS A 361 25.53 -9.42 2.63
CA LYS A 361 26.52 -8.80 1.71
C LYS A 361 26.19 -7.34 1.40
N THR A 362 25.88 -6.59 2.45
CA THR A 362 25.38 -5.21 2.37
C THR A 362 26.45 -4.13 2.53
N GLN A 363 27.74 -4.47 2.56
CA GLN A 363 28.82 -3.52 2.87
C GLN A 363 28.77 -2.28 1.96
N SER A 364 28.52 -2.47 0.66
CA SER A 364 28.45 -1.39 -0.32
C SER A 364 27.30 -0.40 -0.11
N ARG A 365 26.30 -0.74 0.72
CA ARG A 365 25.12 0.10 0.96
C ARG A 365 25.00 0.57 2.41
N TYR A 366 25.26 -0.33 3.35
CA TYR A 366 25.02 -0.10 4.78
C TYR A 366 26.28 -0.16 5.63
N GLN A 367 27.47 -0.25 5.01
CA GLN A 367 28.76 -0.36 5.71
C GLN A 367 28.84 -1.54 6.70
N ALA A 368 27.94 -2.52 6.54
CA ALA A 368 27.83 -3.70 7.38
C ALA A 368 27.58 -4.94 6.53
N SER A 369 28.00 -6.12 7.01
CA SER A 369 27.82 -7.40 6.30
C SER A 369 26.37 -7.86 6.21
N ARG A 370 25.53 -7.36 7.10
CA ARG A 370 24.10 -7.63 7.16
C ARG A 370 23.37 -6.35 7.52
N ALA A 371 22.15 -6.19 6.99
CA ALA A 371 21.20 -5.20 7.43
C ALA A 371 19.84 -5.86 7.65
N VAL A 372 19.16 -5.44 8.70
CA VAL A 372 17.81 -5.85 9.07
C VAL A 372 16.90 -4.65 8.84
N ILE A 373 15.85 -4.84 8.06
CA ILE A 373 14.86 -3.81 7.76
C ILE A 373 13.55 -4.23 8.41
N VAL A 374 13.09 -3.44 9.36
CA VAL A 374 11.85 -3.67 10.11
C VAL A 374 10.75 -2.72 9.63
N PHE A 375 9.51 -3.18 9.67
CA PHE A 375 8.34 -2.45 9.17
C PHE A 375 7.44 -1.93 10.28
N ARG A 376 7.72 -2.27 11.55
CA ARG A 376 7.00 -1.78 12.74
C ARG A 376 7.95 -1.45 13.90
N ARG A 377 7.53 -0.56 14.80
CA ARG A 377 8.33 -0.21 16.00
C ARG A 377 8.28 -1.32 17.04
N SER A 378 7.17 -2.03 17.11
CA SER A 378 7.01 -3.21 17.97
C SER A 378 7.96 -4.37 17.64
N GLN A 379 8.66 -4.33 16.50
CA GLN A 379 9.68 -5.30 16.11
C GLN A 379 11.07 -4.96 16.63
N ILE A 380 11.23 -3.82 17.32
CA ILE A 380 12.50 -3.38 17.90
C ILE A 380 12.29 -3.00 19.36
N VAL A 381 13.28 -3.32 20.17
CA VAL A 381 13.36 -2.88 21.57
C VAL A 381 14.71 -2.22 21.79
N HIS A 382 14.69 -1.11 22.50
CA HIS A 382 15.89 -0.40 22.91
C HIS A 382 16.44 -1.05 24.19
N VAL A 383 17.74 -1.34 24.19
CA VAL A 383 18.41 -2.01 25.30
C VAL A 383 18.92 -0.96 26.27
N VAL A 384 18.32 -0.92 27.46
CA VAL A 384 18.70 0.00 28.54
C VAL A 384 19.43 -0.74 29.66
N GLY A 385 20.45 -0.09 30.24
CA GLY A 385 21.19 -0.61 31.39
C GLY A 385 22.14 -1.75 31.05
N GLY A 386 23.44 -1.44 30.99
CA GLY A 386 24.56 -2.38 30.92
C GLY A 386 25.71 -1.91 31.76
#